data_AF-A0A101IGQ4-F1
#
_entry.id   AF-A0A101IGQ4-F1
#
_cell.length_a   1.000
_cell.length_b   1.000
_cell.length_c   1.000
_cell.angle_alpha   90.00
_cell.angle_beta   90.00
_cell.angle_gamma   90.00
#
_symmetry.space_group_name_H-M   'P 1'
#
loop_
_entity.id
_entity.type
_entity.pdbx_description
1 polymer ?
#
loop_
_entity_poly.entity_id
_entity_poly.type
_entity_poly.pdbx_seq_one_letter_code
_entity_poly.pdbx_strand_id
1 'polypeptide(L)'
;MSGDGWEDKALDNTFEIRDEEIDVEEIMRRIRENIRKRKEAGICLEGGIEEVHQDQAPRDQDDGTEPVALSPEVRKDLDYVNSNWDIENNSYFISSHRQVTGRFLVTGRQLVHGEVRRYVDPAIWKQKEFNASAVRLLNEVARSVEQISAKLVDIEGAIQRMRSEISDDCNGQIGRAKSEILRGIEAEISETRSEIEAELSGLDSGIEGRIDVKVGQTKAEICSELEKLGSEIEERIEGTVGEARAEIEDEMRRRIIRINSTVDDRIDAKVGQSRAEFEAGISQLDSVVFPSLIRVSMIGSM
;
A
#
# COMPACT_ATOMS: atom_id res chain seq x y z
N MET A 1 11.73 40.61 38.57
CA MET A 1 11.46 39.17 38.67
C MET A 1 10.01 38.97 38.29
N SER A 2 9.76 38.89 37.00
CA SER A 2 8.44 38.63 36.44
C SER A 2 8.46 37.17 35.99
N GLY A 3 7.60 36.35 36.61
CA GLY A 3 7.47 34.94 36.26
C GLY A 3 6.54 34.83 35.06
N ASP A 4 7.10 34.41 33.93
CA ASP A 4 6.34 34.06 32.74
C ASP A 4 5.65 32.72 32.97
N GLY A 5 4.32 32.76 32.99
CA GLY A 5 3.47 31.60 32.81
C GLY A 5 3.48 31.21 31.33
N TRP A 6 3.99 30.02 31.04
CA TRP A 6 3.78 29.36 29.75
C TRP A 6 2.70 28.31 29.97
N GLU A 7 1.46 28.71 29.71
CA GLU A 7 0.35 27.79 29.50
C GLU A 7 0.56 27.07 28.16
N ASP A 8 0.54 25.74 28.24
CA ASP A 8 0.36 24.82 27.13
C ASP A 8 -0.79 25.28 26.24
N LYS A 9 -0.46 25.67 25.01
CA LYS A 9 -1.38 25.63 23.87
C LYS A 9 -0.81 24.72 22.81
N ALA A 10 -0.79 23.43 23.15
CA ALA A 10 -0.82 22.35 22.17
C ALA A 10 -2.21 22.36 21.51
N LEU A 11 -2.42 23.25 20.54
CA LEU A 11 -3.50 23.11 19.59
C LEU A 11 -3.08 22.01 18.61
N ASP A 12 -3.50 20.78 18.97
CA ASP A 12 -4.35 19.96 18.12
C ASP A 12 -4.25 20.25 16.61
N ASN A 13 -3.13 19.83 16.01
CA ASN A 13 -3.08 19.55 14.58
C ASN A 13 -3.38 18.07 14.38
N THR A 14 -4.58 17.64 14.79
CA THR A 14 -5.21 16.45 14.26
C THR A 14 -5.44 16.70 12.78
N PHE A 15 -4.63 16.06 11.93
CA PHE A 15 -4.90 15.96 10.50
C PHE A 15 -6.18 15.15 10.32
N GLU A 16 -7.33 15.83 10.35
CA GLU A 16 -8.56 15.34 9.72
C GLU A 16 -8.25 15.16 8.23
N ILE A 17 -7.99 13.92 7.81
CA ILE A 17 -8.02 13.55 6.39
C ILE A 17 -9.49 13.55 6.00
N ARG A 18 -9.96 14.70 5.49
CA ARG A 18 -11.26 14.77 4.83
C ARG A 18 -11.12 13.98 3.52
N ASP A 19 -11.93 12.94 3.38
CA ASP A 19 -12.19 12.25 2.11
C ASP A 19 -12.91 13.20 1.12
N GLU A 20 -12.23 14.28 0.76
CA GLU A 20 -12.58 15.10 -0.38
C GLU A 20 -12.06 14.35 -1.61
N GLU A 21 -12.93 13.50 -2.15
CA GLU A 21 -13.04 13.08 -3.55
C GLU A 21 -11.79 13.39 -4.38
N ILE A 22 -10.88 12.41 -4.49
CA ILE A 22 -9.63 12.55 -5.24
C ILE A 22 -9.96 12.89 -6.70
N ASP A 23 -9.89 14.17 -7.05
CA ASP A 23 -10.09 14.66 -8.41
C ASP A 23 -8.88 14.27 -9.26
N VAL A 24 -9.01 13.11 -9.90
CA VAL A 24 -8.02 12.55 -10.84
C VAL A 24 -7.73 13.53 -11.98
N GLU A 25 -8.68 14.39 -12.35
CA GLU A 25 -8.53 15.34 -13.46
C GLU A 25 -7.65 16.53 -13.05
N GLU A 26 -7.78 17.02 -11.81
CA GLU A 26 -6.87 18.00 -11.20
C GLU A 26 -5.45 17.43 -11.09
N ILE A 27 -5.30 16.18 -10.62
CA ILE A 27 -4.00 15.50 -10.52
C ILE A 27 -3.35 15.34 -11.90
N MET A 28 -4.09 14.85 -12.90
CA MET A 28 -3.58 14.67 -14.25
C MET A 28 -3.27 16.00 -14.94
N ARG A 29 -4.02 17.06 -14.66
CA ARG A 29 -3.71 18.43 -15.11
C ARG A 29 -2.40 18.91 -14.51
N ARG A 30 -2.21 18.71 -13.20
CA ARG A 30 -0.99 19.10 -12.47
C ARG A 30 0.24 18.31 -12.91
N ILE A 31 0.08 17.01 -13.21
CA ILE A 31 1.14 16.18 -13.81
C ILE A 31 1.52 16.69 -15.20
N ARG A 32 0.53 16.94 -16.08
CA ARG A 32 0.78 17.48 -17.43
C ARG A 32 1.49 18.83 -17.41
N GLU A 33 1.10 19.71 -16.49
CA GLU A 33 1.74 21.02 -16.34
C GLU A 33 3.17 20.92 -15.78
N ASN A 34 3.42 20.02 -14.82
CA ASN A 34 4.78 19.77 -14.33
C ASN A 34 5.69 19.17 -15.41
N ILE A 35 5.17 18.28 -16.26
CA ILE A 35 5.92 17.74 -17.42
C ILE A 35 6.24 18.88 -18.40
N ARG A 36 5.27 19.76 -18.71
CA ARG A 36 5.48 20.92 -19.59
C ARG A 36 6.57 21.85 -19.05
N LYS A 37 6.50 22.22 -17.77
CA LYS A 37 7.51 23.08 -17.12
C LYS A 37 8.90 22.43 -17.09
N ARG A 38 8.97 21.11 -16.89
CA ARG A 38 10.25 20.37 -16.94
C ARG A 38 10.81 20.26 -18.36
N LYS A 39 9.94 20.19 -19.38
CA LYS A 39 10.32 20.22 -20.80
C LYS A 39 10.85 21.60 -21.20
N GLU A 40 10.20 22.67 -20.75
CA GLU A 40 10.66 24.06 -20.96
C GLU A 40 11.96 24.38 -20.20
N ALA A 41 12.19 23.75 -19.05
CA ALA A 41 13.44 23.86 -18.28
C ALA A 41 14.59 22.97 -18.79
N GLY A 42 14.39 22.19 -19.86
CA GLY A 42 15.41 21.30 -20.42
C GLY A 42 15.76 20.08 -19.58
N ILE A 43 14.93 19.71 -18.58
CA ILE A 43 15.16 18.60 -17.63
C ILE A 43 14.32 17.36 -18.01
N CYS A 44 13.59 17.40 -19.12
CA CYS A 44 13.04 16.19 -19.72
C CYS A 44 14.08 15.58 -20.65
N LEU A 45 14.67 14.46 -20.21
CA LEU A 45 15.21 13.46 -21.12
C LEU A 45 14.10 13.07 -22.09
N GLU A 46 14.18 13.58 -23.31
CA GLU A 46 13.39 13.10 -24.44
C GLU A 46 13.84 11.65 -24.70
N GLY A 47 13.00 10.69 -24.30
CA GLY A 47 13.34 9.28 -24.40
C GLY A 47 12.34 8.41 -23.67
N GLY A 48 11.16 8.24 -24.28
CA GLY A 48 10.31 7.10 -23.98
C GLY A 48 11.06 5.80 -24.25
N ILE A 49 10.63 4.77 -23.54
CA ILE A 49 11.12 3.40 -23.59
C ILE A 49 10.91 2.87 -25.01
N GLU A 50 11.95 2.92 -25.86
CA GLU A 50 12.01 2.14 -27.08
C GLU A 50 13.47 1.97 -27.53
N GLU A 51 13.84 0.70 -27.65
CA GLU A 51 14.90 0.11 -28.47
C GLU A 51 16.36 0.57 -28.33
N VAL A 52 17.16 -0.45 -28.03
CA VAL A 52 18.61 -0.53 -28.17
C VAL A 52 19.02 -0.12 -29.58
N HIS A 53 19.36 1.15 -29.77
CA HIS A 53 20.25 1.57 -30.85
C HIS A 53 21.41 2.38 -30.27
N GLN A 54 22.55 1.70 -30.32
CA GLN A 54 23.89 2.15 -29.99
C GLN A 54 24.33 3.20 -31.02
N ASP A 55 23.66 4.34 -31.05
CA ASP A 55 24.06 5.44 -31.93
C ASP A 55 25.14 6.28 -31.24
N GLN A 56 26.29 6.16 -31.85
CA GLN A 56 27.56 6.79 -31.54
C GLN A 56 27.38 8.31 -31.46
N ALA A 57 27.42 8.85 -30.26
CA ALA A 57 27.87 10.23 -30.09
C ALA A 57 29.28 10.34 -30.71
N PRO A 58 29.63 11.47 -31.37
CA PRO A 58 30.99 11.69 -31.83
C PRO A 58 31.87 11.68 -30.59
N ARG A 59 32.56 10.55 -30.36
CA ARG A 59 33.76 10.53 -29.56
C ARG A 59 34.74 11.38 -30.34
N ASP A 60 34.86 12.64 -29.95
CA ASP A 60 36.10 13.36 -30.12
C ASP A 60 37.16 12.47 -29.46
N GLN A 61 37.85 11.72 -30.30
CA GLN A 61 39.04 10.96 -29.96
C GLN A 61 40.14 11.98 -29.68
N ASP A 62 40.06 12.62 -28.52
CA ASP A 62 41.27 13.00 -27.83
C ASP A 62 41.56 11.85 -26.87
N ASP A 63 42.37 10.91 -27.37
CA ASP A 63 42.91 9.80 -26.61
C ASP A 63 43.90 10.36 -25.58
N GLY A 64 43.35 10.96 -24.51
CA GLY A 64 44.08 11.60 -23.42
C GLY A 64 44.86 10.62 -22.52
N THR A 65 45.14 9.41 -23.00
CA THR A 65 45.91 8.40 -22.26
C THR A 65 47.41 8.47 -22.57
N GLU A 66 47.79 9.15 -23.65
CA GLU A 66 49.20 9.34 -23.96
C GLU A 66 49.77 10.41 -23.02
N PRO A 67 50.85 10.12 -22.28
CA PRO A 67 51.54 11.14 -21.51
C PRO A 67 51.88 12.30 -22.46
N VAL A 68 51.71 13.54 -21.99
CA VAL A 68 52.22 14.76 -22.63
C VAL A 68 53.75 14.67 -22.72
N ALA A 69 54.21 13.86 -23.67
CA ALA A 69 55.58 13.77 -24.07
C ALA A 69 55.94 15.05 -24.82
N LEU A 70 57.23 15.39 -24.79
CA LEU A 70 57.74 16.42 -25.70
C LEU A 70 57.35 16.04 -27.13
N SER A 71 56.79 17.01 -27.84
CA SER A 71 56.42 16.82 -29.23
C SER A 71 57.63 16.30 -30.01
N PRO A 72 57.42 15.37 -30.96
CA PRO A 72 58.52 14.78 -31.72
C PRO A 72 59.36 15.86 -32.42
N GLU A 73 58.74 17.00 -32.77
CA GLU A 73 59.41 18.19 -33.29
C GLU A 73 60.37 18.82 -32.27
N VAL A 74 59.92 19.04 -31.03
CA VAL A 74 60.75 19.63 -29.96
C VAL A 74 61.89 18.70 -29.56
N ARG A 75 61.67 17.38 -29.57
CA ARG A 75 62.75 16.40 -29.35
C ARG A 75 63.82 16.46 -30.44
N LYS A 76 63.40 16.53 -31.70
CA LYS A 76 64.31 16.65 -32.84
C LYS A 76 65.12 17.95 -32.79
N ASP A 77 64.49 19.06 -32.43
CA ASP A 77 65.16 20.35 -32.27
C ASP A 77 66.14 20.35 -31.10
N LEU A 78 65.78 19.68 -29.99
CA LEU A 78 66.67 19.50 -28.84
C LEU A 78 67.88 18.64 -29.20
N ASP A 79 67.70 17.55 -29.96
CA ASP A 79 68.78 16.69 -30.43
C ASP A 79 69.73 17.42 -31.39
N TYR A 80 69.18 18.27 -32.26
CA TYR A 80 69.95 19.15 -33.13
C TYR A 80 70.80 20.14 -32.33
N VAL A 81 70.21 20.80 -31.33
CA VAL A 81 70.92 21.75 -30.44
C VAL A 81 71.97 21.02 -29.58
N ASN A 82 71.66 19.82 -29.07
CA ASN A 82 72.59 18.95 -28.35
C ASN A 82 73.78 18.51 -29.22
N SER A 83 73.62 18.41 -30.54
CA SER A 83 74.70 18.00 -31.47
C SER A 83 75.55 19.18 -31.96
N ASN A 84 74.99 20.39 -31.98
CA ASN A 84 75.58 21.56 -32.63
C ASN A 84 76.01 22.68 -31.66
N TRP A 85 76.00 22.46 -30.35
CA TRP A 85 76.38 23.49 -29.37
C TRP A 85 77.86 23.88 -29.45
N ASP A 86 78.73 22.97 -29.89
CA ASP A 86 80.15 23.21 -30.09
C ASP A 86 80.41 23.83 -31.47
N ILE A 87 80.78 25.11 -31.48
CA ILE A 87 80.99 25.90 -32.70
C ILE A 87 82.45 25.82 -33.18
N GLU A 88 83.31 25.03 -32.54
CA GLU A 88 84.71 24.92 -32.92
C GLU A 88 84.88 24.33 -34.34
N ASN A 89 85.38 25.15 -35.27
CA ASN A 89 85.77 24.71 -36.59
C ASN A 89 87.22 24.17 -36.58
N ASN A 90 87.38 22.97 -36.05
CA ASN A 90 88.67 22.28 -35.99
C ASN A 90 89.15 21.71 -37.35
N SER A 91 88.41 21.96 -38.44
CA SER A 91 88.66 21.39 -39.76
C SER A 91 89.32 22.33 -40.78
N TYR A 92 89.58 23.59 -40.41
CA TYR A 92 90.09 24.59 -41.35
C TYR A 92 91.63 24.52 -41.50
N PHE A 93 92.10 23.97 -42.63
CA PHE A 93 93.53 23.89 -42.97
C PHE A 93 93.95 24.99 -43.98
N ILE A 94 94.85 25.88 -43.58
CA ILE A 94 95.45 26.89 -44.47
C ILE A 94 96.54 26.22 -45.31
N SER A 95 96.23 25.84 -46.55
CA SER A 95 97.21 25.34 -47.53
C SER A 95 97.37 26.28 -48.73
N SER A 96 98.53 26.23 -49.39
CA SER A 96 98.80 26.97 -50.62
C SER A 96 99.30 26.02 -51.70
N HIS A 97 98.81 26.19 -52.92
CA HIS A 97 99.10 25.33 -54.07
C HIS A 97 100.28 25.83 -54.94
N ARG A 98 100.99 26.91 -54.54
CA ARG A 98 102.13 27.48 -55.30
C ARG A 98 103.46 27.27 -54.57
N GLN A 99 104.42 26.57 -55.18
CA GLN A 99 105.65 26.10 -54.50
C GLN A 99 106.60 27.20 -53.99
N VAL A 100 106.74 28.35 -54.66
CA VAL A 100 107.75 29.38 -54.30
C VAL A 100 107.09 30.62 -53.67
N THR A 101 106.10 31.22 -54.33
CA THR A 101 105.35 32.37 -53.80
C THR A 101 104.38 31.97 -52.69
N GLY A 102 104.05 30.68 -52.57
CA GLY A 102 103.09 30.19 -51.60
C GLY A 102 103.57 30.27 -50.16
N ARG A 103 104.88 30.19 -49.90
CA ARG A 103 105.42 30.27 -48.53
C ARG A 103 105.10 31.62 -47.88
N PHE A 104 105.32 32.72 -48.60
CA PHE A 104 104.99 34.08 -48.13
C PHE A 104 103.48 34.30 -47.99
N LEU A 105 102.67 33.73 -48.88
CA LEU A 105 101.21 33.81 -48.79
C LEU A 105 100.65 33.01 -47.60
N VAL A 106 101.24 31.85 -47.29
CA VAL A 106 100.87 31.05 -46.11
C VAL A 106 101.28 31.78 -44.83
N THR A 107 102.49 32.34 -44.76
CA THR A 107 102.94 33.11 -43.60
C THR A 107 102.12 34.38 -43.39
N GLY A 108 101.79 35.12 -44.45
CA GLY A 108 100.91 36.29 -44.38
C GLY A 108 99.50 35.94 -43.90
N ARG A 109 98.93 34.82 -44.40
CA ARG A 109 97.64 34.32 -43.92
C ARG A 109 97.71 33.84 -42.47
N GLN A 110 98.79 33.19 -42.05
CA GLN A 110 98.98 32.76 -40.66
C GLN A 110 99.08 33.96 -39.71
N LEU A 111 99.73 35.05 -40.12
CA LEU A 111 99.85 36.28 -39.33
C LEU A 111 98.47 36.94 -39.12
N VAL A 112 97.71 37.12 -40.21
CA VAL A 112 96.34 37.65 -40.17
C VAL A 112 95.44 36.72 -39.38
N HIS A 113 95.59 35.40 -39.55
CA HIS A 113 94.84 34.41 -38.80
C HIS A 113 95.12 34.48 -37.30
N GLY A 114 96.38 34.69 -36.88
CA GLY A 114 96.74 34.87 -35.47
C GLY A 114 96.11 36.11 -34.84
N GLU A 115 96.09 37.24 -35.56
CA GLU A 115 95.49 38.48 -35.06
C GLU A 115 93.96 38.39 -34.98
N VAL A 116 93.31 37.86 -36.03
CA VAL A 116 91.85 37.63 -36.03
C VAL A 116 91.46 36.66 -34.93
N ARG A 117 92.24 35.58 -34.74
CA ARG A 117 92.03 34.57 -33.70
C ARG A 117 92.07 35.18 -32.30
N ARG A 118 92.95 36.16 -32.05
CA ARG A 118 93.04 36.86 -30.75
C ARG A 118 91.76 37.61 -30.35
N TYR A 119 91.02 38.12 -31.33
CA TYR A 119 89.75 38.83 -31.09
C TYR A 119 88.51 37.94 -31.21
N VAL A 120 88.57 36.94 -32.08
CA VAL A 120 87.43 36.05 -32.36
C VAL A 120 87.34 34.89 -31.36
N ASP A 121 88.46 34.31 -30.92
CA ASP A 121 88.44 33.17 -29.97
C ASP A 121 87.72 33.49 -28.65
N PRO A 122 87.91 34.67 -28.02
CA PRO A 122 87.15 35.03 -26.82
C PRO A 122 85.63 35.09 -27.06
N ALA A 123 85.21 35.53 -28.24
CA ALA A 123 83.79 35.59 -28.60
C ALA A 123 83.22 34.19 -28.89
N ILE A 124 83.95 33.35 -29.63
CA ILE A 124 83.58 31.95 -29.88
C ILE A 124 83.50 31.18 -28.56
N TRP A 125 84.47 31.39 -27.66
CA TRP A 125 84.48 30.75 -26.35
C TRP A 125 83.27 31.14 -25.50
N LYS A 126 82.93 32.45 -25.42
CA LYS A 126 81.72 32.90 -24.71
C LYS A 126 80.44 32.35 -25.33
N GLN A 127 80.38 32.27 -26.66
CA GLN A 127 79.24 31.70 -27.37
C GLN A 127 79.10 30.20 -27.08
N LYS A 128 80.22 29.46 -27.04
CA LYS A 128 80.26 28.04 -26.68
C LYS A 128 79.77 27.81 -25.25
N GLU A 129 80.23 28.63 -24.30
CA GLU A 129 79.79 28.53 -22.90
C GLU A 129 78.31 28.87 -22.72
N PHE A 130 77.83 29.91 -23.44
CA PHE A 130 76.41 30.26 -23.48
C PHE A 130 75.57 29.13 -24.07
N ASN A 131 75.96 28.60 -25.24
CA ASN A 131 75.28 27.49 -25.90
C ASN A 131 75.23 26.26 -24.99
N ALA A 132 76.36 25.90 -24.36
CA ALA A 132 76.42 24.77 -23.41
C ALA A 132 75.47 24.97 -22.22
N SER A 133 75.39 26.19 -21.70
CA SER A 133 74.47 26.53 -20.60
C SER A 133 73.00 26.47 -21.04
N ALA A 134 72.69 26.98 -22.23
CA ALA A 134 71.35 26.92 -22.81
C ALA A 134 70.91 25.47 -23.04
N VAL A 135 71.79 24.63 -23.60
CA VAL A 135 71.55 23.19 -23.79
C VAL A 135 71.26 22.48 -22.46
N ARG A 136 72.05 22.74 -21.41
CA ARG A 136 71.80 22.17 -20.08
C ARG A 136 70.44 22.57 -19.54
N LEU A 137 70.08 23.85 -19.66
CA LEU A 137 68.77 24.36 -19.21
C LEU A 137 67.63 23.71 -20.00
N LEU A 138 67.75 23.61 -21.33
CA LEU A 138 66.74 22.98 -22.18
C LEU A 138 66.55 21.50 -21.83
N ASN A 139 67.64 20.76 -21.58
CA ASN A 139 67.55 19.37 -21.13
C ASN A 139 66.90 19.24 -19.73
N GLU A 140 67.13 20.20 -18.82
CA GLU A 140 66.47 20.21 -17.51
C GLU A 140 64.98 20.49 -17.62
N VAL A 141 64.59 21.45 -18.48
CA VAL A 141 63.18 21.76 -18.78
C VAL A 141 62.50 20.57 -19.42
N ALA A 142 63.13 19.94 -20.40
CA ALA A 142 62.65 18.72 -21.05
C ALA A 142 62.35 17.62 -20.03
N ARG A 143 63.29 17.36 -19.12
CA ARG A 143 63.10 16.38 -18.03
C ARG A 143 61.97 16.77 -17.08
N SER A 144 61.86 18.05 -16.74
CA SER A 144 60.81 18.55 -15.85
C SER A 144 59.42 18.38 -16.47
N VAL A 145 59.28 18.63 -17.77
CA VAL A 145 58.02 18.41 -18.52
C VAL A 145 57.64 16.93 -18.51
N GLU A 146 58.57 16.03 -18.79
CA GLU A 146 58.32 14.58 -18.75
C GLU A 146 57.91 14.11 -17.34
N GLN A 147 58.53 14.63 -16.28
CA GLN A 147 58.16 14.33 -14.90
C GLN A 147 56.76 14.84 -14.53
N ILE A 148 56.41 16.06 -14.95
CA ILE A 148 55.07 16.63 -14.72
C ILE A 148 54.03 15.81 -15.47
N SER A 149 54.32 15.44 -16.72
CA SER A 149 53.44 14.57 -17.51
C SER A 149 53.20 13.22 -16.84
N ALA A 150 54.25 12.58 -16.31
CA ALA A 150 54.09 11.30 -15.60
C ALA A 150 53.17 11.45 -14.37
N LYS A 151 53.36 12.51 -13.58
CA LYS A 151 52.51 12.81 -12.42
C LYS A 151 51.06 13.09 -12.81
N LEU A 152 50.81 13.74 -13.95
CA LEU A 152 49.46 13.97 -14.45
C LEU A 152 48.74 12.66 -14.75
N VAL A 153 49.40 11.74 -15.44
CA VAL A 153 48.85 10.39 -15.73
C VAL A 153 48.56 9.63 -14.43
N ASP A 154 49.46 9.67 -13.45
CA ASP A 154 49.25 9.02 -12.15
C ASP A 154 48.03 9.59 -11.41
N ILE A 155 47.88 10.93 -11.41
CA ILE A 155 46.74 11.63 -10.80
C ILE A 155 45.45 11.27 -11.52
N GLU A 156 45.44 11.28 -12.84
CA GLU A 156 44.27 10.92 -13.64
C GLU A 156 43.85 9.47 -13.39
N GLY A 157 44.82 8.54 -13.35
CA GLY A 157 44.57 7.16 -12.96
C GLY A 157 44.05 7.01 -11.52
N ALA A 158 44.50 7.85 -10.58
CA ALA A 158 43.96 7.89 -9.23
C ALA A 158 42.51 8.44 -9.20
N ILE A 159 42.22 9.48 -9.98
CA ILE A 159 40.88 10.06 -10.11
C ILE A 159 39.91 9.03 -10.69
N GLN A 160 40.30 8.31 -11.75
CA GLN A 160 39.45 7.27 -12.34
C GLN A 160 39.18 6.12 -11.37
N ARG A 161 40.19 5.69 -10.60
CA ARG A 161 40.01 4.68 -9.54
C ARG A 161 39.06 5.16 -8.46
N MET A 162 39.28 6.35 -7.91
CA MET A 162 38.37 6.93 -6.91
C MET A 162 36.95 7.08 -7.46
N ARG A 163 36.79 7.47 -8.72
CA ARG A 163 35.47 7.58 -9.37
C ARG A 163 34.77 6.22 -9.48
N SER A 164 35.50 5.16 -9.82
CA SER A 164 34.97 3.79 -9.82
C SER A 164 34.58 3.34 -8.41
N GLU A 165 35.46 3.52 -7.43
CA GLU A 165 35.22 3.14 -6.04
C GLU A 165 34.00 3.87 -5.45
N ILE A 166 33.89 5.17 -5.67
CA ILE A 166 32.72 5.97 -5.24
C ILE A 166 31.45 5.47 -5.93
N SER A 167 31.50 5.15 -7.22
CA SER A 167 30.35 4.63 -7.97
C SER A 167 29.91 3.28 -7.40
N ASP A 168 30.84 2.36 -7.15
CA ASP A 168 30.56 1.03 -6.62
C ASP A 168 30.05 1.09 -5.19
N ASP A 169 30.67 1.89 -4.32
CA ASP A 169 30.20 2.09 -2.94
C ASP A 169 28.83 2.76 -2.89
N CYS A 170 28.60 3.80 -3.69
CA CYS A 170 27.31 4.48 -3.78
C CYS A 170 26.21 3.52 -4.26
N ASN A 171 26.47 2.73 -5.32
CA ASN A 171 25.53 1.72 -5.79
C ASN A 171 25.27 0.64 -4.72
N GLY A 172 26.29 0.22 -3.99
CA GLY A 172 26.16 -0.72 -2.88
C GLY A 172 25.35 -0.16 -1.69
N GLN A 173 25.56 1.10 -1.33
CA GLN A 173 24.79 1.79 -0.29
C GLN A 173 23.33 1.98 -0.72
N ILE A 174 23.08 2.40 -1.95
CA ILE A 174 21.73 2.52 -2.52
C ILE A 174 21.03 1.16 -2.52
N GLY A 175 21.71 0.08 -2.92
CA GLY A 175 21.18 -1.27 -2.89
C GLY A 175 20.77 -1.71 -1.47
N ARG A 176 21.65 -1.49 -0.48
CA ARG A 176 21.36 -1.79 0.93
C ARG A 176 20.16 -1.00 1.46
N ALA A 177 20.15 0.32 1.25
CA ALA A 177 19.04 1.18 1.67
C ALA A 177 17.72 0.76 1.03
N LYS A 178 17.72 0.40 -0.26
CA LYS A 178 16.54 -0.11 -0.96
C LYS A 178 16.02 -1.41 -0.34
N SER A 179 16.90 -2.37 -0.05
CA SER A 179 16.52 -3.63 0.59
C SER A 179 15.98 -3.42 2.00
N GLU A 180 16.55 -2.48 2.76
CA GLU A 180 16.08 -2.15 4.11
C GLU A 180 14.69 -1.51 4.10
N ILE A 181 14.46 -0.54 3.21
CA ILE A 181 13.15 0.10 3.02
C ILE A 181 12.10 -0.94 2.61
N LEU A 182 12.41 -1.80 1.62
CA LEU A 182 11.48 -2.85 1.18
C LEU A 182 11.12 -3.82 2.31
N ARG A 183 12.10 -4.22 3.12
CA ARG A 183 11.88 -5.08 4.29
C ARG A 183 11.03 -4.39 5.36
N GLY A 184 11.26 -3.10 5.60
CA GLY A 184 10.47 -2.30 6.54
C GLY A 184 9.01 -2.19 6.11
N ILE A 185 8.77 -1.83 4.85
CA ILE A 185 7.42 -1.74 4.28
C ILE A 185 6.70 -3.09 4.36
N GLU A 186 7.36 -4.19 4.01
CA GLU A 186 6.73 -5.53 4.10
C GLU A 186 6.38 -5.91 5.55
N ALA A 187 7.24 -5.55 6.50
CA ALA A 187 6.96 -5.79 7.91
C ALA A 187 5.75 -4.98 8.41
N GLU A 188 5.67 -3.69 8.09
CA GLU A 188 4.52 -2.83 8.45
C GLU A 188 3.23 -3.32 7.77
N ILE A 189 3.29 -3.76 6.50
CA ILE A 189 2.13 -4.36 5.81
C ILE A 189 1.70 -5.66 6.50
N SER A 190 2.63 -6.50 6.93
CA SER A 190 2.31 -7.75 7.62
C SER A 190 1.69 -7.49 9.00
N GLU A 191 2.19 -6.49 9.73
CA GLU A 191 1.68 -6.10 11.05
C GLU A 191 0.26 -5.55 10.94
N THR A 192 0.06 -4.55 10.09
CA THR A 192 -1.28 -3.95 9.84
C THR A 192 -2.29 -4.98 9.36
N ARG A 193 -1.89 -5.94 8.51
CA ARG A 193 -2.77 -7.07 8.12
C ARG A 193 -3.16 -7.94 9.30
N SER A 194 -2.22 -8.26 10.17
CA SER A 194 -2.48 -9.07 11.36
C SER A 194 -3.41 -8.36 12.34
N GLU A 195 -3.26 -7.04 12.49
CA GLU A 195 -4.13 -6.22 13.33
C GLU A 195 -5.56 -6.18 12.77
N ILE A 196 -5.72 -5.92 11.47
CA ILE A 196 -7.03 -5.93 10.80
C ILE A 196 -7.71 -7.31 10.93
N GLU A 197 -6.95 -8.40 10.76
CA GLU A 197 -7.50 -9.76 10.91
C GLU A 197 -7.96 -10.04 12.35
N ALA A 198 -7.21 -9.57 13.35
CA ALA A 198 -7.60 -9.69 14.75
C ALA A 198 -8.86 -8.87 15.06
N GLU A 199 -8.96 -7.63 14.55
CA GLU A 199 -10.15 -6.79 14.71
C GLU A 199 -11.39 -7.39 14.03
N LEU A 200 -11.24 -7.94 12.83
CA LEU A 200 -12.33 -8.62 12.13
C LEU A 200 -12.84 -9.84 12.90
N SER A 201 -11.93 -10.67 13.44
CA SER A 201 -12.31 -11.80 14.29
C SER A 201 -13.00 -11.36 15.60
N GLY A 202 -12.54 -10.24 16.18
CA GLY A 202 -13.19 -9.63 17.33
C GLY A 202 -14.61 -9.12 17.01
N LEU A 203 -14.79 -8.50 15.85
CA LEU A 203 -16.09 -8.03 15.39
C LEU A 203 -17.05 -9.20 15.13
N ASP A 204 -16.57 -10.26 14.48
CA ASP A 204 -17.38 -11.43 14.13
C ASP A 204 -17.90 -12.14 15.39
N SER A 205 -17.00 -12.43 16.34
CA SER A 205 -17.38 -12.99 17.64
C SER A 205 -18.32 -12.08 18.44
N GLY A 206 -18.14 -10.76 18.34
CA GLY A 206 -19.05 -9.77 18.93
C GLY A 206 -20.44 -9.76 18.29
N ILE A 207 -20.53 -9.94 16.97
CA ILE A 207 -21.79 -10.02 16.24
C ILE A 207 -22.51 -11.32 16.59
N GLU A 208 -21.82 -12.47 16.56
CA GLU A 208 -22.39 -13.77 16.96
C GLU A 208 -22.96 -13.71 18.37
N GLY A 209 -22.19 -13.19 19.33
CA GLY A 209 -22.67 -13.05 20.71
C GLY A 209 -23.91 -12.14 20.85
N ARG A 210 -23.98 -11.04 20.08
CA ARG A 210 -25.16 -10.16 20.07
C ARG A 210 -26.38 -10.82 19.43
N ILE A 211 -26.18 -11.62 18.38
CA ILE A 211 -27.24 -12.40 17.73
C ILE A 211 -27.78 -13.43 18.72
N ASP A 212 -26.92 -14.19 19.39
CA ASP A 212 -27.31 -15.19 20.37
C ASP A 212 -28.12 -14.61 21.52
N VAL A 213 -27.69 -13.45 22.06
CA VAL A 213 -28.43 -12.75 23.11
C VAL A 213 -29.81 -12.31 22.61
N LYS A 214 -29.89 -11.68 21.43
CA LYS A 214 -31.18 -11.23 20.87
C LYS A 214 -32.11 -12.40 20.56
N VAL A 215 -31.61 -13.47 19.95
CA VAL A 215 -32.37 -14.68 19.65
C VAL A 215 -32.88 -15.31 20.95
N GLY A 216 -32.03 -15.39 21.98
CA GLY A 216 -32.41 -15.88 23.31
C GLY A 216 -33.52 -15.04 23.94
N GLN A 217 -33.41 -13.70 23.88
CA GLN A 217 -34.42 -12.76 24.36
C GLN A 217 -35.75 -12.94 23.63
N THR A 218 -35.75 -12.88 22.30
CA THR A 218 -36.96 -13.05 21.49
C THR A 218 -37.61 -14.42 21.71
N LYS A 219 -36.82 -15.48 21.89
CA LYS A 219 -37.35 -16.81 22.22
C LYS A 219 -38.04 -16.82 23.58
N ALA A 220 -37.45 -16.20 24.60
CA ALA A 220 -38.04 -16.11 25.93
C ALA A 220 -39.34 -15.28 25.93
N GLU A 221 -39.36 -14.16 25.21
CA GLU A 221 -40.56 -13.33 25.00
C GLU A 221 -41.68 -14.13 24.34
N ILE A 222 -41.40 -14.82 23.22
CA ILE A 222 -42.38 -15.67 22.53
C ILE A 222 -42.91 -16.78 23.46
N CYS A 223 -42.03 -17.45 24.22
CA CYS A 223 -42.46 -18.48 25.16
C CYS A 223 -43.42 -17.92 26.23
N SER A 224 -43.11 -16.75 26.79
CA SER A 224 -43.98 -16.10 27.78
C SER A 224 -45.33 -15.68 27.19
N GLU A 225 -45.36 -15.16 25.96
CA GLU A 225 -46.61 -14.83 25.27
C GLU A 225 -47.45 -16.08 24.96
N LEU A 226 -46.81 -17.17 24.54
CA LEU A 226 -47.50 -18.45 24.30
C LEU A 226 -48.06 -19.06 25.58
N GLU A 227 -47.34 -18.99 26.70
CA GLU A 227 -47.82 -19.45 28.01
C GLU A 227 -49.05 -18.64 28.44
N LYS A 228 -48.98 -17.31 28.30
CA LYS A 228 -50.10 -16.41 28.62
C LYS A 228 -51.32 -16.68 27.73
N LEU A 229 -51.12 -16.84 26.42
CA LEU A 229 -52.20 -17.15 25.49
C LEU A 229 -52.80 -18.53 25.77
N GLY A 230 -51.96 -19.49 26.18
CA GLY A 230 -52.40 -20.81 26.63
C GLY A 230 -53.34 -20.74 27.83
N SER A 231 -52.97 -19.99 28.87
CA SER A 231 -53.82 -19.83 30.06
C SER A 231 -55.12 -19.06 29.76
N GLU A 232 -55.06 -18.01 28.93
CA GLU A 232 -56.26 -17.28 28.49
C GLU A 232 -57.24 -18.17 27.70
N ILE A 233 -56.73 -19.05 26.83
CA ILE A 233 -57.57 -20.01 26.10
C ILE A 233 -58.19 -21.03 27.05
N GLU A 234 -57.41 -21.56 28.00
CA GLU A 234 -57.88 -22.54 28.99
C GLU A 234 -59.01 -21.95 29.86
N GLU A 235 -58.83 -20.73 30.38
CA GLU A 235 -59.86 -20.01 31.15
C GLU A 235 -61.14 -19.79 30.33
N ARG A 236 -61.01 -19.38 29.06
CA ARG A 236 -62.17 -19.17 28.19
C ARG A 236 -62.91 -20.48 27.85
N ILE A 237 -62.18 -21.57 27.64
CA ILE A 237 -62.77 -22.89 27.41
C ILE A 237 -63.49 -23.35 28.68
N GLU A 238 -62.86 -23.24 29.85
CA GLU A 238 -63.48 -23.64 31.13
C GLU A 238 -64.76 -22.83 31.40
N GLY A 239 -64.71 -21.51 31.18
CA GLY A 239 -65.89 -20.63 31.31
C GLY A 239 -67.03 -21.01 30.37
N THR A 240 -66.77 -21.10 29.06
CA THR A 240 -67.83 -21.41 28.06
C THR A 240 -68.39 -22.82 28.23
N VAL A 241 -67.57 -23.81 28.57
CA VAL A 241 -68.02 -25.17 28.87
C VAL A 241 -68.83 -25.19 30.17
N GLY A 242 -68.41 -24.44 31.18
CA GLY A 242 -69.15 -24.27 32.44
C GLY A 242 -70.54 -23.68 32.22
N GLU A 243 -70.63 -22.60 31.45
CA GLU A 243 -71.90 -21.96 31.07
C GLU A 243 -72.81 -22.92 30.29
N ALA A 244 -72.28 -23.58 29.26
CA ALA A 244 -73.04 -24.54 28.46
C ALA A 244 -73.55 -25.73 29.31
N ARG A 245 -72.73 -26.22 30.24
CA ARG A 245 -73.15 -27.27 31.19
C ARG A 245 -74.29 -26.81 32.08
N ALA A 246 -74.20 -25.60 32.64
CA ALA A 246 -75.25 -25.04 33.49
C ALA A 246 -76.56 -24.85 32.71
N GLU A 247 -76.50 -24.32 31.48
CA GLU A 247 -77.68 -24.13 30.63
C GLU A 247 -78.37 -25.46 30.28
N ILE A 248 -77.58 -26.48 29.91
CA ILE A 248 -78.10 -27.83 29.65
C ILE A 248 -78.76 -28.40 30.92
N GLU A 249 -78.13 -28.25 32.08
CA GLU A 249 -78.68 -28.75 33.35
C GLU A 249 -80.02 -28.07 33.68
N ASP A 250 -80.11 -26.76 33.53
CA ASP A 250 -81.34 -25.99 33.77
C ASP A 250 -82.46 -26.31 32.78
N GLU A 251 -82.15 -26.50 31.48
CA GLU A 251 -83.12 -26.96 30.49
C GLU A 251 -83.58 -28.40 30.77
N MET A 252 -82.66 -29.29 31.15
CA MET A 252 -83.01 -30.65 31.56
C MET A 252 -83.92 -30.66 32.79
N ARG A 253 -83.60 -29.87 33.83
CA ARG A 253 -84.45 -29.72 35.03
C ARG A 253 -85.84 -29.22 34.66
N ARG A 254 -85.94 -28.18 33.82
CA ARG A 254 -87.22 -27.65 33.33
C ARG A 254 -88.03 -28.69 32.54
N ARG A 255 -87.37 -29.46 31.66
CA ARG A 255 -88.01 -30.56 30.92
C ARG A 255 -88.50 -31.68 31.82
N ILE A 256 -87.72 -32.09 32.82
CA ILE A 256 -88.11 -33.10 33.81
C ILE A 256 -89.35 -32.63 34.58
N ILE A 257 -89.37 -31.39 35.06
CA ILE A 257 -90.54 -30.81 35.75
C ILE A 257 -91.77 -30.83 34.84
N ARG A 258 -91.64 -30.40 33.58
CA ARG A 258 -92.74 -30.42 32.59
C ARG A 258 -93.23 -31.82 32.27
N ILE A 259 -92.33 -32.80 32.14
CA ILE A 259 -92.69 -34.20 31.90
C ILE A 259 -93.46 -34.73 33.09
N ASN A 260 -92.96 -34.51 34.31
CA ASN A 260 -93.63 -34.94 35.53
C ASN A 260 -95.04 -34.34 35.64
N SER A 261 -95.20 -33.03 35.43
CA SER A 261 -96.53 -32.41 35.47
C SER A 261 -97.48 -32.99 34.42
N THR A 262 -96.98 -33.23 33.20
CA THR A 262 -97.80 -33.84 32.12
C THR A 262 -98.17 -35.28 32.43
N VAL A 263 -97.26 -36.04 33.05
CA VAL A 263 -97.52 -37.41 33.48
C VAL A 263 -98.53 -37.42 34.62
N ASP A 264 -98.39 -36.54 35.60
CA ASP A 264 -99.34 -36.37 36.71
C ASP A 264 -100.74 -36.01 36.19
N ASP A 265 -100.86 -35.00 35.32
CA ASP A 265 -102.14 -34.62 34.69
C ASP A 265 -102.78 -35.79 33.92
N ARG A 266 -101.98 -36.59 33.21
CA ARG A 266 -102.47 -37.78 32.49
C ARG A 266 -102.88 -38.91 33.43
N ILE A 267 -102.14 -39.11 34.53
CA ILE A 267 -102.48 -40.08 35.57
C ILE A 267 -103.80 -39.67 36.20
N ASP A 268 -103.95 -38.41 36.61
CA ASP A 268 -105.19 -37.88 37.20
C ASP A 268 -106.37 -38.01 36.25
N ALA A 269 -106.19 -37.67 34.97
CA ALA A 269 -107.23 -37.86 33.95
C ALA A 269 -107.60 -39.34 33.76
N LYS A 270 -106.62 -40.25 33.73
CA LYS A 270 -106.87 -41.69 33.58
C LYS A 270 -107.50 -42.30 34.83
N VAL A 271 -107.06 -41.91 36.02
CA VAL A 271 -107.65 -42.32 37.30
C VAL A 271 -109.09 -41.80 37.39
N GLY A 272 -109.33 -40.54 37.01
CA GLY A 272 -110.66 -39.95 36.91
C GLY A 272 -111.56 -40.69 35.90
N GLN A 273 -111.05 -41.02 34.72
CA GLN A 273 -111.76 -41.82 33.72
C GLN A 273 -112.11 -43.20 34.28
N SER A 274 -111.14 -43.94 34.82
CA SER A 274 -111.38 -45.26 35.42
C SER A 274 -112.40 -45.17 36.55
N ARG A 275 -112.34 -44.14 37.39
CA ARG A 275 -113.32 -43.93 38.47
C ARG A 275 -114.73 -43.68 37.93
N ALA A 276 -114.87 -42.85 36.91
CA ALA A 276 -116.15 -42.61 36.25
C ALA A 276 -116.70 -43.89 35.57
N GLU A 277 -115.84 -44.69 34.93
CA GLU A 277 -116.20 -46.00 34.36
C GLU A 277 -116.64 -46.99 35.45
N PHE A 278 -115.94 -47.05 36.58
CA PHE A 278 -116.36 -47.83 37.75
C PHE A 278 -117.69 -47.36 38.31
N GLU A 279 -117.91 -46.04 38.43
CA GLU A 279 -119.14 -45.46 38.97
C GLU A 279 -120.34 -45.64 38.02
N ALA A 280 -120.11 -45.57 36.71
CA ALA A 280 -121.09 -45.96 35.69
C ALA A 280 -121.40 -47.47 35.73
N GLY A 281 -120.38 -48.31 35.94
CA GLY A 281 -120.55 -49.76 36.14
C GLY A 281 -121.35 -50.09 37.42
N ILE A 282 -121.09 -49.38 38.51
CA ILE A 282 -121.86 -49.46 39.76
C ILE A 282 -123.30 -48.99 39.54
N SER A 283 -123.51 -47.89 38.79
CA SER A 283 -124.85 -47.38 38.47
C SER A 283 -125.64 -48.34 37.57
N GLN A 284 -124.98 -49.01 36.61
CA GLN A 284 -125.59 -50.10 35.84
C GLN A 284 -125.99 -51.27 36.75
N LEU A 285 -125.12 -51.67 37.68
CA LEU A 285 -125.42 -52.68 38.71
C LEU A 285 -126.61 -52.26 39.57
N ASP A 286 -126.67 -51.02 40.05
CA ASP A 286 -127.79 -50.49 40.84
C ASP A 286 -129.11 -50.49 40.05
N SER A 287 -129.08 -50.09 38.78
CA SER A 287 -130.27 -50.12 37.91
C SER A 287 -130.79 -51.53 37.60
N VAL A 288 -129.94 -52.55 37.70
CA VAL A 288 -130.31 -53.96 37.51
C VAL A 288 -130.76 -54.59 38.84
N VAL A 289 -130.14 -54.22 39.96
CA VAL A 289 -130.35 -54.84 41.27
C VAL A 289 -131.53 -54.21 42.02
N PHE A 290 -131.69 -52.88 42.06
CA PHE A 290 -132.74 -52.23 42.85
C PHE A 290 -134.19 -52.49 42.39
N PRO A 291 -134.52 -52.69 41.09
CA PRO A 291 -135.87 -53.11 40.70
C PRO A 291 -136.17 -54.57 41.07
N SER A 292 -135.14 -55.40 41.28
CA SER A 292 -135.28 -56.83 41.58
C SER A 292 -135.45 -57.13 43.08
N LEU A 293 -135.08 -56.20 43.96
CA LEU A 293 -135.15 -56.36 45.43
C LEU A 293 -136.49 -55.92 46.06
N ILE A 294 -137.36 -55.19 45.35
CA ILE A 294 -138.71 -54.83 45.85
C ILE A 294 -139.76 -55.93 45.56
N ARG A 295 -139.44 -56.97 44.77
CA ARG A 295 -140.44 -57.97 44.33
C ARG A 295 -140.32 -59.38 44.94
N VAL A 296 -139.42 -59.64 45.89
CA VAL A 296 -139.13 -61.02 46.39
C VAL A 296 -139.11 -61.18 47.92
N SER A 297 -139.95 -60.47 48.67
CA SER A 297 -140.28 -60.94 50.03
C SER A 297 -141.69 -60.54 50.51
N MET A 298 -142.66 -60.72 49.61
CA MET A 298 -144.01 -61.10 49.99
C MET A 298 -144.19 -62.52 49.45
N ILE A 299 -143.86 -63.53 50.26
CA ILE A 299 -144.37 -64.93 50.25
C ILE A 299 -143.53 -65.76 51.26
N GLY A 300 -144.17 -66.22 52.34
CA GLY A 300 -143.68 -67.21 53.31
C GLY A 300 -143.49 -66.67 54.75
N SER A 301 -144.53 -66.30 55.51
CA SER A 301 -145.55 -67.12 56.21
C SER A 301 -145.03 -67.87 57.45
N MET A 302 -145.23 -67.31 58.65
CA MET A 302 -145.87 -67.90 59.85
C MET A 302 -145.79 -66.94 61.03
#